data_AF-A0A158DX90-F1
#
_entry.id   AF-A0A158DX90-F1
#
_cell.length_a   1.000
_cell.length_b   1.000
_cell.length_c   1.000
_cell.angle_alpha   90.00
_cell.angle_beta   90.00
_cell.angle_gamma   90.00
#
_symmetry.space_group_name_H-M   'P 1'
#
loop_
_entity.id
_entity.type
_entity.pdbx_description
1 polymer ?
#
loop_
_entity_poly.entity_id
_entity_poly.type
_entity_poly.pdbx_seq_one_letter_code
_entity_poly.pdbx_strand_id
1 'polypeptide(L)'
;MYSVDEYFVEIAAESIAGDGWTADAIFSRRADYRGHGRVWKVRYPAHILGPTKAAVEKATVAWARQFIACSSPVLESSLALRKQIASDVEAQSSSASKRNSATSG
;
A
#
# COMPACT_ATOMS: atom_id res chain seq x y z
N MET A 1 -5.49 7.45 -9.07
CA MET A 1 -4.10 7.08 -8.76
C MET A 1 -3.19 8.19 -9.26
N TYR A 2 -2.27 8.66 -8.43
CA TYR A 2 -1.40 9.80 -8.70
C TYR A 2 0.04 9.29 -8.90
N SER A 3 0.75 9.80 -9.91
CA SER A 3 2.19 9.57 -10.05
C SER A 3 2.93 10.64 -9.24
N VAL A 4 3.69 10.22 -8.24
CA VAL A 4 4.48 11.11 -7.38
C VAL A 4 5.90 10.55 -7.31
N ASP A 5 6.82 11.22 -8.01
CA ASP A 5 8.21 10.81 -8.16
C ASP A 5 8.34 9.34 -8.67
N GLU A 6 8.96 8.46 -7.87
CA GLU A 6 9.15 7.05 -8.20
C GLU A 6 7.98 6.15 -7.78
N TYR A 7 6.92 6.74 -7.21
CA TYR A 7 5.79 6.02 -6.64
C TYR A 7 4.48 6.31 -7.36
N PHE A 8 3.57 5.35 -7.28
CA PHE A 8 2.15 5.59 -7.46
C PHE A 8 1.45 5.65 -6.11
N VAL A 9 0.57 6.63 -5.96
CA VAL A 9 -0.21 6.89 -4.75
C VAL A 9 -1.69 6.76 -5.06
N GLU A 10 -2.35 5.82 -4.41
CA GLU A 10 -3.81 5.70 -4.38
C GLU A 10 -4.33 6.34 -3.09
N ILE A 11 -5.47 7.03 -3.19
CA ILE A 11 -6.08 7.71 -2.05
C ILE A 11 -7.32 6.93 -1.65
N ALA A 12 -7.29 6.35 -0.45
CA ALA A 12 -8.41 5.64 0.14
C ALA A 12 -9.18 6.61 1.04
N ALA A 13 -10.05 7.41 0.41
CA ALA A 13 -10.90 8.36 1.12
C ALA A 13 -12.12 7.67 1.74
N GLU A 14 -12.46 8.06 2.96
CA GLU A 14 -13.56 7.52 3.76
C GLU A 14 -14.35 8.67 4.37
N SER A 15 -15.68 8.53 4.39
CA SER A 15 -16.56 9.48 5.07
C SER A 15 -16.63 9.16 6.56
N ILE A 16 -16.49 10.17 7.40
CA ILE A 16 -16.72 10.07 8.84
C ILE A 16 -18.12 10.63 9.13
N ALA A 17 -18.97 9.81 9.74
CA ALA A 17 -20.34 10.18 10.04
C ALA A 17 -20.37 11.44 10.95
N GLY A 18 -20.95 12.53 10.45
CA GLY A 18 -21.06 13.80 11.17
C GLY A 18 -19.83 14.71 11.07
N ASP A 19 -18.64 14.19 10.74
CA ASP A 19 -17.37 14.93 10.85
C ASP A 19 -16.67 15.20 9.50
N GLY A 20 -17.23 14.72 8.39
CA GLY A 20 -16.74 15.01 7.04
C GLY A 20 -16.02 13.83 6.40
N TRP A 21 -14.81 14.06 5.89
CA TRP A 21 -14.01 13.06 5.16
C TRP A 21 -12.60 12.95 5.74
N THR A 22 -12.01 11.76 5.61
CA THR A 22 -10.59 11.47 5.85
C THR A 22 -10.05 10.61 4.71
N ALA A 23 -8.72 10.46 4.64
CA ALA A 23 -8.12 9.53 3.68
C ALA A 23 -6.76 9.03 4.12
N ASP A 24 -6.48 7.80 3.68
CA ASP A 24 -5.16 7.20 3.75
C ASP A 24 -4.52 7.20 2.37
N ALA A 25 -3.18 7.18 2.34
CA ALA A 25 -2.44 7.01 1.11
C ALA A 25 -1.90 5.58 1.02
N ILE A 26 -2.05 4.98 -0.15
CA ILE A 26 -1.53 3.67 -0.48
C ILE A 26 -0.45 3.85 -1.53
N PHE A 27 0.76 3.45 -1.19
CA PHE A 27 1.95 3.64 -2.00
C PHE A 27 2.36 2.33 -2.66
N SER A 28 2.86 2.44 -3.89
CA SER A 28 3.49 1.36 -4.64
C SER A 28 4.61 1.91 -5.51
N ARG A 29 5.62 1.10 -5.84
CA ARG A 29 6.68 1.53 -6.77
C ARG A 29 6.14 1.60 -8.18
N ARG A 30 6.47 2.67 -8.90
CA ARG A 30 6.17 2.77 -10.34
C ARG A 30 6.84 1.66 -11.14
N ALA A 31 8.03 1.23 -10.73
CA ALA A 31 8.78 0.16 -11.39
C ALA A 31 8.04 -1.19 -11.36
N ASP A 32 7.26 -1.47 -10.31
CA ASP A 32 6.55 -2.75 -10.15
C ASP A 32 5.46 -2.94 -11.23
N TYR A 33 4.99 -1.85 -11.84
CA TYR A 33 3.97 -1.88 -12.91
C TYR A 33 4.54 -2.17 -14.30
N ARG A 34 5.87 -2.23 -14.47
CA ARG A 34 6.49 -2.51 -15.78
C ARG A 34 6.45 -4.00 -16.14
N GLY A 35 6.22 -4.89 -15.18
CA GLY A 35 6.13 -6.33 -15.40
C GLY A 35 4.74 -6.89 -15.15
N HIS A 36 4.53 -8.15 -15.52
CA HIS A 36 3.32 -8.92 -15.17
C HIS A 36 3.34 -9.47 -13.73
N GLY A 37 4.23 -8.95 -12.88
CA GLY A 37 4.38 -9.37 -11.50
C GLY A 37 3.32 -8.76 -10.57
N ARG A 38 3.24 -9.29 -9.36
CA ARG A 38 2.42 -8.69 -8.30
C ARG A 38 3.00 -7.32 -7.91
N VAL A 39 2.13 -6.30 -7.86
CA VAL A 39 2.46 -4.97 -7.34
C VAL A 39 2.27 -4.97 -5.82
N TRP A 40 3.31 -4.54 -5.09
CA TRP A 40 3.25 -4.42 -3.64
C TRP A 40 2.78 -3.04 -3.23
N LYS A 41 1.93 -3.01 -2.21
CA LYS A 41 1.30 -1.80 -1.70
C LYS A 41 1.45 -1.71 -0.18
N VAL A 42 1.69 -0.52 0.32
CA VAL A 42 1.69 -0.19 1.76
C VAL A 42 0.79 1.02 2.00
N ARG A 43 0.04 0.99 3.10
CA ARG A 43 -0.94 2.01 3.46
C ARG A 43 -0.41 2.81 4.64
N TYR A 44 -0.47 4.14 4.55
CA TYR A 44 -0.19 5.03 5.67
C TYR A 44 -1.36 5.99 5.89
N PRO A 45 -1.75 6.20 7.15
CA PRO A 45 -2.76 7.20 7.48
C PRO A 45 -2.20 8.60 7.28
N ALA A 46 -2.93 9.45 6.55
CA ALA A 46 -2.54 10.84 6.38
C ALA A 46 -3.01 11.72 7.55
N HIS A 47 -4.01 11.26 8.32
CA HIS A 47 -4.62 11.98 9.44
C HIS A 47 -5.16 13.37 9.05
N ILE A 48 -5.72 13.49 7.84
CA ILE A 48 -6.28 14.74 7.31
C ILE A 48 -7.80 14.67 7.38
N LEU A 49 -8.42 15.67 8.01
CA LEU A 49 -9.86 15.88 7.99
C LEU A 49 -10.22 17.00 7.01
N GLY A 50 -11.31 16.82 6.27
CA GLY A 50 -11.79 17.85 5.36
C GLY A 50 -13.29 17.77 5.10
N PRO A 51 -13.90 18.88 4.67
CA PRO A 51 -15.35 18.97 4.51
C PRO A 51 -15.88 18.15 3.34
N THR A 52 -15.02 17.82 2.37
CA THR A 52 -15.39 17.08 1.16
C THR A 52 -14.31 16.05 0.82
N LYS A 53 -14.72 14.97 0.14
CA LYS A 53 -13.82 13.97 -0.41
C LYS A 53 -12.71 14.59 -1.25
N ALA A 54 -13.05 15.52 -2.15
CA ALA A 54 -12.09 16.17 -3.04
C ALA A 54 -11.05 17.03 -2.28
N ALA A 55 -11.47 17.73 -1.22
CA ALA A 55 -10.57 18.52 -0.39
C ALA A 55 -9.54 17.63 0.32
N VAL A 56 -10.00 16.51 0.90
CA VAL A 56 -9.11 15.55 1.55
C VAL A 56 -8.20 14.87 0.54
N GLU A 57 -8.71 14.44 -0.61
CA GLU A 57 -7.88 13.82 -1.65
C GLU A 57 -6.72 14.73 -2.08
N LYS A 58 -7.01 16.01 -2.35
CA LYS A 58 -5.98 16.99 -2.71
C LYS A 58 -4.96 17.18 -1.59
N ALA A 59 -5.42 17.28 -0.34
CA ALA A 59 -4.55 17.45 0.82
C ALA A 59 -3.68 16.19 1.07
N THR A 60 -4.25 14.99 0.92
CA THR A 60 -3.51 13.73 1.05
C THR A 60 -2.48 13.55 -0.05
N VAL A 61 -2.73 13.99 -1.29
CA VAL A 61 -1.71 13.98 -2.35
C VAL A 61 -0.55 14.92 -2.02
N ALA A 62 -0.84 16.12 -1.51
CA ALA A 62 0.19 17.07 -1.10
C ALA A 62 1.03 16.51 0.07
N TRP A 63 0.37 15.93 1.07
CA TRP A 63 1.02 15.23 2.17
C TRP A 63 1.88 14.05 1.67
N ALA A 64 1.37 13.24 0.75
CA ALA A 64 2.09 12.08 0.22
C ALA A 64 3.38 12.48 -0.50
N ARG A 65 3.36 13.61 -1.24
CA ARG A 65 4.58 14.17 -1.86
C ARG A 65 5.62 14.55 -0.81
N GLN A 66 5.21 15.22 0.27
CA GLN A 66 6.12 15.55 1.37
C GLN A 66 6.63 14.30 2.08
N PHE A 67 5.75 13.32 2.32
CA PHE A 67 6.10 12.06 2.95
C PHE A 67 7.15 11.29 2.14
N ILE A 68 6.98 11.19 0.82
CA ILE A 68 7.99 10.58 -0.07
C ILE A 68 9.32 11.32 0.04
N ALA A 69 9.32 12.65 -0.06
CA ALA A 69 10.53 13.45 0.02
C ALA A 69 11.32 13.25 1.33
N CYS A 70 10.64 13.06 2.47
CA CYS A 70 11.29 12.89 3.77
C CYS A 70 11.53 11.44 4.18
N SER A 71 10.75 10.48 3.65
CA SER A 71 10.62 9.14 4.22
C SER A 71 10.76 8.01 3.18
N SER A 72 11.30 8.29 1.99
CA SER A 72 11.52 7.26 0.95
C SER A 72 12.21 5.98 1.47
N PRO A 73 13.28 6.02 2.30
CA PRO A 73 13.90 4.79 2.82
C PRO A 73 12.96 3.93 3.68
N VAL A 74 12.09 4.57 4.48
CA VAL A 74 11.09 3.89 5.30
C VAL A 74 10.03 3.25 4.40
N LEU A 75 9.61 3.96 3.36
CA LEU A 75 8.63 3.48 2.40
C LEU A 75 9.16 2.26 1.64
N GLU A 76 10.40 2.32 1.16
CA GLU A 76 11.09 1.23 0.48
C GLU A 76 11.23 -0.01 1.37
N SER A 77 11.63 0.18 2.63
CA SER A 77 11.76 -0.90 3.61
C SER A 77 10.40 -1.56 3.88
N SER A 78 9.35 -0.77 3.98
CA SER A 78 7.99 -1.27 4.23
C SER A 78 7.44 -2.08 3.04
N LEU A 79 7.71 -1.62 1.81
CA LEU A 79 7.36 -2.36 0.59
C LEU A 79 8.14 -3.68 0.46
N ALA A 80 9.44 -3.66 0.79
CA ALA A 80 10.27 -4.87 0.80
C ALA A 80 9.78 -5.89 1.83
N LEU A 81 9.46 -5.44 3.05
CA LEU A 81 8.89 -6.29 4.09
C LEU A 81 7.55 -6.89 3.66
N ARG A 82 6.68 -6.09 3.02
CA ARG A 82 5.38 -6.58 2.54
C ARG A 82 5.53 -7.68 1.50
N LYS A 83 6.49 -7.54 0.59
CA LYS A 83 6.85 -8.55 -0.40
C LYS A 83 7.34 -9.84 0.27
N GLN A 84 8.25 -9.72 1.24
CA GLN A 84 8.81 -10.87 1.96
C GLN A 84 7.73 -11.66 2.70
N ILE A 85 6.88 -10.97 3.49
CA ILE A 85 5.79 -11.61 4.23
C ILE A 85 4.89 -12.43 3.30
N ALA A 86 4.57 -11.90 2.12
CA ALA A 86 3.71 -12.60 1.19
C ALA A 86 4.39 -13.84 0.57
N SER A 87 5.68 -13.76 0.23
CA SER A 87 6.45 -14.90 -0.23
C SER A 87 6.56 -16.01 0.82
N ASP A 88 6.74 -15.64 2.09
CA ASP A 88 6.81 -16.60 3.21
C ASP A 88 5.48 -17.34 3.41
N VAL A 89 4.35 -16.63 3.31
CA VAL A 89 3.01 -17.23 3.38
C VAL A 89 2.80 -18.23 2.25
N GLU A 90 3.17 -17.89 1.01
CA GLU A 90 3.04 -18.77 -0.16
C GLU A 90 3.91 -20.04 -0.04
N ALA A 91 5.12 -19.90 0.50
CA ALA A 91 6.02 -21.03 0.77
C ALA A 91 5.48 -21.98 1.84
N GLN A 92 4.86 -21.45 2.90
CA GLN A 92 4.23 -22.24 3.95
C GLN A 92 3.00 -23.01 3.44
N SER A 93 2.14 -22.37 2.64
CA SER A 93 0.96 -23.03 2.05
C SER A 93 1.35 -24.18 1.10
N SER A 94 2.42 -23.99 0.31
CA SER A 94 2.93 -25.03 -0.61
C SER A 94 3.54 -26.23 0.14
N SER A 95 4.19 -25.98 1.28
CA SER A 95 4.81 -27.01 2.12
C SER A 95 3.81 -27.78 2.98
N ALA A 96 2.67 -27.17 3.32
CA ALA A 96 1.56 -27.85 3.99
C ALA A 96 0.82 -28.81 3.04
N SER A 97 0.62 -28.39 1.77
CA SER A 97 -0.07 -29.21 0.76
C SER A 97 0.70 -30.51 0.43
N LYS A 98 2.04 -30.45 0.35
CA LYS A 98 2.89 -31.64 0.11
C LYS A 98 2.93 -32.64 1.26
N ARG A 99 2.72 -32.19 2.51
CA ARG A 99 2.71 -33.08 3.69
C ARG A 99 1.41 -33.89 3.77
N ASN A 100 0.29 -33.32 3.35
CA ASN A 100 -1.00 -34.03 3.37
C ASN A 100 -1.10 -35.10 2.28
N SER A 101 -0.38 -34.96 1.17
CA SER A 101 -0.32 -35.99 0.12
C SER A 101 0.58 -37.19 0.47
N ALA A 102 1.43 -37.09 1.48
CA ALA A 102 2.37 -38.15 1.87
C ALA A 102 1.83 -39.10 2.97
N THR A 103 0.69 -38.77 3.60
CA THR A 103 0.12 -39.53 4.73
C THR A 103 -1.13 -40.36 4.33
N SER A 104 -1.42 -40.48 3.04
CA SER A 104 -2.59 -41.22 2.52
C SER A 104 -2.22 -42.41 1.61
N GLY A 105 -0.97 -42.88 1.68
CA GLY A 105 -0.47 -44.05 0.95
C GLY A 105 -0.23 -45.24 1.86
#